data_AF-A0A376MEP5-F1
#
_entry.id   AF-A0A376MEP5-F1
#
_cell.length_a   1.000
_cell.length_b   1.000
_cell.length_c   1.000
_cell.angle_alpha   90.00
_cell.angle_beta   90.00
_cell.angle_gamma   90.00
#
_symmetry.space_group_name_H-M   'P 1'
#
loop_
_entity.id
_entity.type
_entity.pdbx_description
1 polymer ?
#
loop_
_entity_poly.entity_id
_entity_poly.type
_entity_poly.pdbx_seq_one_letter_code
_entity_poly.pdbx_strand_id
1 'polypeptide(L)'
;MEFDFYRINRFGRWEKYYNIQLRGALLSAINHLFTENNLDTETITVSYEYILSRHLIANTEFSYLAFPDNYNRLFIPRPKTKDDNGLKTLNSKAVGRLLAAGGIYNGNIEGFRETANKLGGDAPAGYDQVMDNKGLLIAGASIVAGVVLGRMRFPDLESLEHFGA
;
A
#
# COMPACT_ATOMS: atom_id res chain seq x y z
N MET A 1 20.38 0.35 10.40
CA MET A 1 20.85 0.45 11.80
C MET A 1 19.76 -0.09 12.70
N GLU A 2 20.10 -0.77 13.79
CA GLU A 2 19.14 -1.40 14.68
C GLU A 2 19.52 -1.15 16.13
N PHE A 3 18.53 -0.83 16.96
CA PHE A 3 18.67 -0.54 18.37
C PHE A 3 17.76 -1.42 19.18
N ASP A 4 18.33 -2.02 20.21
CA ASP A 4 17.66 -2.97 21.06
C ASP A 4 17.60 -2.46 22.49
N PHE A 5 16.39 -2.43 23.04
CA PHE A 5 16.15 -1.96 24.40
C PHE A 5 15.81 -3.15 25.27
N TYR A 6 16.51 -3.20 26.39
CA TYR A 6 16.37 -4.25 27.39
C TYR A 6 15.81 -3.67 28.68
N ARG A 7 15.07 -4.48 29.40
CA ARG A 7 14.59 -4.17 30.76
C ARG A 7 14.78 -5.35 31.68
N ILE A 8 14.78 -5.10 32.98
CA ILE A 8 14.74 -6.16 33.98
C ILE A 8 13.30 -6.62 34.15
N ASN A 9 13.05 -7.92 33.99
CA ASN A 9 11.73 -8.50 34.15
C ASN A 9 11.41 -8.80 35.62
N ARG A 10 10.18 -9.26 35.90
CA ARG A 10 9.73 -9.61 37.26
C ARG A 10 10.57 -10.67 37.98
N PHE A 11 11.43 -11.40 37.26
CA PHE A 11 12.32 -12.42 37.79
C PHE A 11 13.78 -11.93 37.88
N GLY A 12 14.03 -10.63 37.70
CA GLY A 12 15.37 -10.05 37.76
C GLY A 12 16.24 -10.33 36.53
N ARG A 13 15.67 -10.87 35.44
CA ARG A 13 16.43 -11.19 34.22
C ARG A 13 16.26 -10.08 33.19
N TRP A 14 17.34 -9.80 32.46
CA TRP A 14 17.28 -8.93 31.30
C TRP A 14 16.44 -9.58 30.19
N GLU A 15 15.45 -8.85 29.69
CA GLU A 15 14.66 -9.24 28.53
C GLU A 15 14.62 -8.09 27.52
N LYS A 16 14.74 -8.44 26.24
CA LYS A 16 14.53 -7.50 25.13
C LYS A 16 13.04 -7.19 25.06
N TYR A 17 12.66 -5.92 25.15
CA TYR A 17 11.24 -5.54 25.15
C TYR A 17 10.86 -4.57 24.03
N TYR A 18 11.83 -3.83 23.49
CA TYR A 18 11.59 -2.86 22.42
C TYR A 18 12.74 -2.88 21.42
N ASN A 19 12.41 -2.63 20.15
CA ASN A 19 13.35 -2.67 19.04
C ASN A 19 13.04 -1.50 18.09
N ILE A 20 14.07 -0.78 17.68
CA ILE A 20 13.98 0.29 16.67
C ILE A 20 14.90 -0.09 15.52
N GLN A 21 14.35 -0.14 14.31
CA GLN A 21 15.09 -0.36 13.08
C GLN A 21 15.02 0.89 12.21
N LEU A 22 16.18 1.38 11.81
CA LEU A 22 16.32 2.48 10.86
C LEU A 22 16.82 1.96 9.52
N ARG A 23 16.14 2.33 8.43
CA ARG A 23 16.55 2.09 7.04
C ARG A 23 16.92 3.42 6.38
N GLY A 24 17.89 3.38 5.45
CA GLY A 24 18.46 4.60 4.88
C GLY A 24 19.14 5.49 5.92
N ALA A 25 19.70 4.90 6.97
CA ALA A 25 20.30 5.65 8.08
C ALA A 25 21.67 6.22 7.67
N LEU A 26 21.86 7.53 7.88
CA LEU A 26 23.05 8.29 7.59
C LEU A 26 23.49 9.02 8.86
N LEU A 27 24.78 8.95 9.16
CA LEU A 27 25.36 9.73 10.25
C LEU A 27 25.38 11.20 9.85
N SER A 28 24.77 12.05 10.67
CA SER A 28 24.61 13.48 10.38
C SER A 28 25.53 14.35 11.23
N ALA A 29 25.76 13.99 12.49
CA ALA A 29 26.68 14.71 13.37
C ALA A 29 27.19 13.82 14.51
N ILE A 30 28.38 14.16 15.02
CA ILE A 30 28.97 13.62 16.24
C ILE A 30 29.42 14.80 17.09
N ASN A 31 28.91 14.88 18.31
CA ASN A 31 29.26 15.94 19.27
C ASN A 31 29.75 15.32 20.57
N HIS A 32 30.94 15.71 21.03
CA HIS A 32 31.47 15.30 22.33
C HIS A 32 31.26 16.39 23.36
N LEU A 33 30.87 16.00 24.57
CA LEU A 33 30.75 16.87 25.72
C LEU A 33 31.63 16.32 26.84
N PHE A 34 32.65 17.10 27.19
CA PHE A 34 33.55 16.85 28.32
C PHE A 34 33.16 17.82 29.43
N THR A 35 32.79 17.31 30.60
CA THR A 35 32.37 18.15 31.73
C THR A 35 33.03 17.63 33.00
N GLU A 36 33.66 18.52 33.75
CA GLU A 36 34.33 18.18 35.01
C GLU A 36 33.32 17.57 36.00
N ASN A 37 33.69 16.45 36.63
CA ASN A 37 32.86 15.63 37.53
C ASN A 37 31.65 14.92 36.89
N ASN A 38 31.56 14.88 35.56
CA ASN A 38 30.58 14.06 34.84
C ASN A 38 31.28 13.06 33.93
N LEU A 39 30.53 12.04 33.51
CA LEU A 39 31.01 11.13 32.47
C LEU A 39 30.99 11.86 31.12
N ASP A 40 32.10 11.75 30.40
CA ASP A 40 32.21 12.23 29.03
C ASP A 40 31.12 11.58 28.18
N THR A 41 30.36 12.40 27.45
CA THR A 41 29.21 11.95 26.67
C THR A 41 29.41 12.29 25.20
N GLU A 42 29.07 11.36 24.32
CA GLU A 42 29.04 11.56 22.87
C GLU A 42 27.59 11.47 22.38
N THR A 43 27.15 12.50 21.67
CA THR A 43 25.83 12.55 21.03
C THR A 43 25.98 12.34 19.53
N ILE A 44 25.46 11.22 19.05
CA ILE A 44 25.47 10.84 17.64
C ILE A 44 24.08 11.13 17.05
N THR A 45 24.02 12.00 16.06
CA THR A 45 22.77 12.34 15.35
C THR A 45 22.72 11.57 14.04
N VAL A 46 21.60 10.87 13.81
CA VAL A 46 21.39 10.00 12.64
C VAL A 46 20.16 10.47 11.88
N SER A 47 20.34 10.82 10.62
CA SER A 47 19.23 10.99 9.67
C SER A 47 18.81 9.62 9.13
N TYR A 48 17.53 9.44 8.81
CA TYR A 48 17.00 8.18 8.33
C TYR A 48 15.87 8.43 7.34
N GLU A 49 15.66 7.47 6.44
CA GLU A 49 14.53 7.50 5.49
C GLU A 49 13.32 6.79 6.08
N TYR A 50 13.52 5.72 6.84
CA TYR A 50 12.43 4.95 7.42
C TYR A 50 12.79 4.45 8.81
N ILE A 51 11.79 4.47 9.70
CA ILE A 51 11.86 3.96 11.06
C ILE A 51 10.75 2.92 11.29
N LEU A 52 11.11 1.81 11.90
CA LEU A 52 10.20 0.79 12.42
C LEU A 52 10.49 0.62 13.91
N SER A 53 9.47 0.83 14.74
CA SER A 53 9.55 0.66 16.18
C SER A 53 8.58 -0.45 16.60
N ARG A 54 9.07 -1.43 17.35
CA ARG A 54 8.29 -2.60 17.80
C ARG A 54 8.39 -2.79 19.29
N HIS A 55 7.23 -2.85 19.96
CA HIS A 55 7.13 -3.29 21.34
C HIS A 55 6.85 -4.79 21.38
N LEU A 56 7.87 -5.58 21.74
CA LEU A 56 7.83 -7.04 21.58
C LEU A 56 6.81 -7.72 22.50
N ILE A 57 6.63 -7.18 23.72
CA ILE A 57 5.75 -7.80 24.73
C ILE A 57 4.28 -7.40 24.54
N ALA A 58 4.03 -6.15 24.15
CA ALA A 58 2.69 -5.67 23.80
C ALA A 58 2.29 -6.08 22.36
N ASN A 59 3.23 -6.60 21.57
CA ASN A 59 3.08 -6.95 20.16
C ASN A 59 2.49 -5.81 19.32
N THR A 60 2.92 -4.58 19.61
CA THR A 60 2.53 -3.38 18.86
C THR A 60 3.68 -2.88 18.02
N GLU A 61 3.36 -2.34 16.85
CA GLU A 61 4.34 -1.78 15.93
C GLU A 61 3.90 -0.41 15.41
N PHE A 62 4.90 0.43 15.16
CA PHE A 62 4.75 1.71 14.50
C PHE A 62 5.82 1.81 13.43
N SER A 63 5.45 2.24 12.24
CA SER A 63 6.43 2.54 11.20
C SER A 63 6.14 3.85 10.50
N TYR A 64 7.20 4.53 10.09
CA TYR A 64 7.11 5.81 9.43
C TYR A 64 8.20 5.92 8.36
N LEU A 65 7.77 6.28 7.16
CA LEU A 65 8.64 6.63 6.04
C LEU A 65 8.75 8.16 6.03
N ALA A 66 9.92 8.67 6.40
CA ALA A 66 10.26 10.09 6.33
C ALA A 66 10.49 10.45 4.86
N PHE A 67 9.40 10.73 4.14
CA PHE A 67 9.51 11.32 2.82
C PHE A 67 10.22 12.67 2.96
N PRO A 68 11.22 12.97 2.12
CA PRO A 68 11.73 14.33 2.04
C PRO A 68 10.55 15.27 1.74
N ASP A 69 10.50 16.46 2.36
CA ASP A 69 9.48 17.49 2.09
C ASP A 69 9.32 17.82 0.58
N ASN A 70 10.30 17.41 -0.23
CA ASN A 70 10.41 17.61 -1.65
C ASN A 70 9.91 16.44 -2.54
N TYR A 71 9.34 15.37 -1.98
CA TYR A 71 8.89 14.20 -2.77
C TYR A 71 7.83 14.55 -3.82
N ASN A 72 6.94 15.51 -3.51
CA ASN A 72 5.94 16.04 -4.45
C ASN A 72 6.57 16.71 -5.70
N ARG A 73 7.88 17.03 -5.69
CA ARG A 73 8.61 17.53 -6.87
C ARG A 73 9.26 16.44 -7.71
N LEU A 74 9.41 15.23 -7.19
CA LEU A 74 9.96 14.09 -7.96
C LEU A 74 8.92 13.53 -8.93
N PHE A 75 7.64 13.68 -8.59
CA PHE A 75 6.50 13.30 -9.42
C PHE A 75 5.76 14.56 -9.81
N ILE A 76 6.37 15.40 -10.66
CA ILE A 76 5.62 16.45 -11.33
C ILE A 76 4.67 15.73 -12.29
N PRO A 77 3.34 15.71 -12.05
CA PRO A 77 2.43 15.22 -13.07
C PRO A 77 2.67 16.05 -14.32
N ARG A 78 2.88 15.38 -15.47
CA ARG A 78 3.08 16.09 -16.73
C ARG A 78 1.95 17.11 -16.89
N PRO A 79 2.25 18.37 -17.24
CA PRO A 79 1.20 19.34 -17.49
C PRO A 79 0.28 18.73 -18.56
N LYS A 80 -1.01 18.62 -18.23
CA LYS A 80 -2.01 18.03 -19.12
C LYS A 80 -2.04 18.83 -20.42
N THR A 81 -1.29 18.38 -21.43
CA THR A 81 -1.52 18.81 -22.80
C THR A 81 -2.89 18.31 -23.21
N LYS A 82 -3.62 19.10 -24.02
CA LYS A 82 -4.98 18.77 -24.48
C LYS A 82 -5.06 17.43 -25.25
N ASP A 83 -3.89 16.84 -25.57
CA ASP A 83 -3.73 15.64 -26.39
C ASP A 83 -3.17 14.43 -25.60
N ASP A 84 -3.02 14.56 -24.27
CA ASP A 84 -2.51 13.48 -23.41
C ASP A 84 -3.65 12.49 -23.11
N ASN A 85 -3.77 11.48 -23.97
CA ASN A 85 -4.67 10.32 -23.87
C ASN A 85 -4.37 9.39 -22.65
N GLY A 86 -3.87 9.94 -21.53
CA GLY A 86 -3.69 9.24 -20.26
C GLY A 86 -5.00 8.84 -19.58
N LEU A 87 -6.15 9.29 -20.11
CA LEU A 87 -7.48 8.88 -19.66
C LEU A 87 -7.98 7.57 -20.27
N LYS A 88 -7.27 6.97 -21.24
CA LYS A 88 -7.69 5.69 -21.86
C LYS A 88 -7.90 4.56 -20.84
N THR A 89 -7.29 4.67 -19.66
CA THR A 89 -7.47 3.70 -18.57
C THR A 89 -8.76 3.95 -17.79
N LEU A 90 -9.16 5.21 -17.57
CA LEU A 90 -10.34 5.58 -16.77
C LEU A 90 -11.66 5.41 -17.53
N ASN A 91 -11.64 5.57 -18.85
CA ASN A 91 -12.80 5.33 -19.71
C ASN A 91 -12.72 3.97 -20.41
N SER A 92 -12.10 2.97 -19.76
CA SER A 92 -11.92 1.61 -20.30
C SER A 92 -13.03 0.65 -19.89
N LYS A 93 -13.20 -0.45 -20.63
CA LYS A 93 -14.13 -1.54 -20.27
C LYS A 93 -13.88 -2.08 -18.85
N ALA A 94 -12.62 -2.13 -18.41
CA ALA A 94 -12.26 -2.65 -17.09
C ALA A 94 -12.86 -1.80 -15.97
N VAL A 95 -12.80 -0.47 -16.10
CA VAL A 95 -13.41 0.45 -15.14
C VAL A 95 -14.94 0.33 -15.17
N GLY A 96 -15.53 0.18 -16.36
CA GLY A 96 -16.96 -0.14 -16.51
C GLY A 96 -17.41 -1.37 -15.72
N ARG A 97 -16.67 -2.47 -15.84
CA ARG A 97 -16.94 -3.73 -15.13
C ARG A 97 -16.82 -3.58 -13.61
N LEU A 98 -15.80 -2.85 -13.15
CA LEU A 98 -15.61 -2.56 -11.72
C LEU A 98 -16.76 -1.72 -11.17
N LEU A 99 -17.23 -0.73 -11.93
CA LEU A 99 -18.39 0.07 -11.54
C LEU A 99 -19.67 -0.76 -11.47
N ALA A 100 -19.89 -1.69 -12.40
CA ALA A 100 -21.04 -2.60 -12.36
C ALA A 100 -21.00 -3.48 -11.10
N ALA A 101 -19.83 -4.05 -10.80
CA ALA A 101 -19.63 -4.81 -9.56
C ALA A 101 -19.87 -3.94 -8.32
N GLY A 102 -19.33 -2.72 -8.28
CA GLY A 102 -19.52 -1.76 -7.20
C GLY A 102 -20.98 -1.36 -7.01
N GLY A 103 -21.72 -1.15 -8.09
CA GLY A 103 -23.16 -0.85 -8.06
C GLY A 103 -23.99 -2.01 -7.50
N ILE A 104 -23.65 -3.26 -7.86
CA ILE A 104 -24.29 -4.47 -7.32
C ILE A 104 -24.00 -4.61 -5.82
N TYR A 105 -22.72 -4.53 -5.41
CA TYR A 105 -22.33 -4.67 -4.01
C TYR A 105 -22.90 -3.57 -3.12
N ASN A 106 -22.86 -2.33 -3.59
CA ASN A 106 -23.32 -1.17 -2.84
C ASN A 106 -24.86 -1.00 -2.90
N GLY A 107 -25.57 -1.83 -3.68
CA GLY A 107 -27.01 -1.70 -3.91
C GLY A 107 -27.42 -0.42 -4.65
N ASN A 108 -26.47 0.31 -5.23
CA ASN A 108 -26.70 1.57 -5.96
C ASN A 108 -26.31 1.41 -7.43
N ILE A 109 -27.08 0.62 -8.17
CA ILE A 109 -26.81 0.33 -9.58
C ILE A 109 -26.93 1.60 -10.44
N GLU A 110 -27.91 2.46 -10.17
CA GLU A 110 -28.17 3.65 -10.99
C GLU A 110 -27.04 4.69 -10.89
N GLY A 111 -26.56 4.99 -9.68
CA GLY A 111 -25.48 5.98 -9.50
C GLY A 111 -24.14 5.52 -10.10
N PHE A 112 -23.86 4.21 -10.03
CA PHE A 112 -22.65 3.65 -10.63
C PHE A 112 -22.76 3.56 -12.15
N ARG A 113 -23.96 3.30 -12.70
CA ARG A 113 -24.21 3.38 -14.14
C ARG A 113 -24.06 4.80 -14.68
N GLU A 114 -24.60 5.78 -13.97
CA GLU A 114 -24.43 7.20 -14.32
C GLU A 114 -22.94 7.59 -14.33
N THR A 115 -22.17 7.08 -13.37
CA THR A 115 -20.72 7.31 -13.31
C THR A 115 -19.99 6.69 -14.50
N ALA A 116 -20.35 5.47 -14.92
CA ALA A 116 -19.79 4.84 -16.11
C ALA A 116 -20.11 5.65 -17.39
N ASN A 117 -21.33 6.18 -17.51
CA ASN A 117 -21.73 7.05 -18.62
C ASN A 117 -20.98 8.38 -18.63
N LYS A 118 -20.77 9.00 -17.47
CA LYS A 118 -19.99 10.25 -17.34
C LYS A 118 -18.51 10.05 -17.69
N LEU A 119 -17.95 8.88 -17.41
CA LEU A 119 -16.58 8.52 -17.82
C LEU A 119 -16.46 8.35 -19.34
N GLY A 120 -17.54 7.93 -20.01
CA GLY A 120 -17.59 7.76 -21.46
C GLY A 120 -16.61 6.69 -21.97
N GLY A 121 -16.23 6.79 -23.25
CA GLY A 121 -15.33 5.81 -23.88
C GLY A 121 -15.91 4.40 -23.90
N ASP A 122 -15.10 3.42 -23.49
CA ASP A 122 -15.45 2.01 -23.42
C ASP A 122 -16.06 1.60 -22.05
N ALA A 123 -16.10 2.51 -21.07
CA ALA A 123 -16.61 2.21 -19.73
C ALA A 123 -18.10 1.83 -19.70
N PRO A 124 -19.02 2.51 -20.42
CA PRO A 124 -20.43 2.09 -20.49
C PRO A 124 -20.59 0.68 -21.07
N ALA A 125 -19.86 0.36 -22.13
CA ALA A 125 -19.91 -0.97 -22.76
C ALA A 125 -19.40 -2.08 -21.83
N GLY A 126 -18.37 -1.79 -21.03
CA GLY A 126 -17.87 -2.73 -20.00
C GLY A 126 -18.83 -2.91 -18.83
N TYR A 127 -19.56 -1.85 -18.46
CA TYR A 127 -20.60 -1.87 -17.44
C TYR A 127 -21.79 -2.73 -17.87
N ASP A 128 -22.35 -2.43 -19.04
CA ASP A 128 -23.51 -3.15 -19.59
C ASP A 128 -23.16 -4.63 -19.86
N GLN A 129 -21.92 -4.96 -20.27
CA GLN A 129 -21.48 -6.36 -20.42
C GLN A 129 -21.61 -7.20 -19.13
N VAL A 130 -21.44 -6.61 -17.95
CA VAL A 130 -21.60 -7.30 -16.66
C VAL A 130 -23.08 -7.40 -16.29
N MET A 131 -23.85 -6.35 -16.54
CA MET A 131 -25.27 -6.27 -16.16
C MET A 131 -26.18 -7.09 -17.08
N ASP A 132 -25.88 -7.15 -18.38
CA ASP A 132 -26.68 -7.85 -19.39
C ASP A 132 -26.39 -9.36 -19.40
N ASN A 133 -25.27 -9.79 -18.82
CA ASN A 133 -24.94 -11.20 -18.72
C ASN A 133 -25.57 -11.84 -17.47
N LYS A 134 -26.75 -12.44 -17.68
CA LYS A 134 -27.54 -13.15 -16.64
C LYS A 134 -26.79 -14.30 -15.93
N GLY A 135 -25.67 -14.78 -16.47
CA GLY A 135 -24.85 -15.85 -15.89
C GLY A 135 -23.55 -15.39 -15.24
N LEU A 136 -23.17 -14.10 -15.35
CA LEU A 136 -21.95 -13.56 -14.75
C LEU A 136 -22.24 -12.95 -13.38
N LEU A 137 -22.84 -13.75 -12.50
CA LEU A 137 -22.88 -13.45 -11.07
C LEU A 137 -21.47 -13.58 -10.51
N ILE A 138 -20.80 -12.42 -10.44
CA ILE A 138 -19.64 -12.05 -9.62
C ILE A 138 -19.04 -13.21 -8.81
N ALA A 139 -18.18 -14.00 -9.47
CA ALA A 139 -17.01 -14.56 -8.82
C ALA A 139 -15.92 -13.50 -8.91
N GLY A 140 -15.43 -13.04 -7.76
CA GLY A 140 -14.66 -11.81 -7.60
C GLY A 140 -13.52 -11.60 -8.60
N ALA A 141 -13.53 -10.46 -9.27
CA ALA A 141 -12.39 -9.98 -10.04
C ALA A 141 -11.40 -9.21 -9.14
N SER A 142 -10.80 -9.87 -8.16
CA SER A 142 -9.49 -9.46 -7.66
C SER A 142 -8.42 -10.16 -8.47
N ILE A 143 -8.06 -9.59 -9.61
CA ILE A 143 -6.75 -9.82 -10.21
C ILE A 143 -6.21 -8.49 -10.75
N VAL A 144 -5.58 -7.71 -9.88
CA VAL A 144 -4.53 -6.79 -10.29
C VAL A 144 -3.33 -7.02 -9.39
N ALA A 145 -2.58 -8.07 -9.71
CA ALA A 145 -1.18 -8.21 -9.35
C ALA A 145 -0.56 -9.22 -10.34
N GLY A 146 0.01 -8.74 -11.46
CA GLY A 146 0.67 -9.67 -12.40
C GLY A 146 0.96 -9.20 -13.81
N VAL A 147 1.13 -7.89 -14.07
CA VAL A 147 1.70 -7.43 -15.38
C VAL A 147 3.10 -6.83 -15.20
N VAL A 148 3.86 -7.38 -14.26
CA VAL A 148 5.32 -7.39 -14.32
C VAL A 148 5.76 -8.81 -13.98
N LEU A 149 6.51 -9.44 -14.88
CA LEU A 149 7.09 -10.80 -14.82
C LEU A 149 6.25 -11.97 -15.38
N GLY A 150 6.45 -12.21 -16.69
CA GLY A 150 7.04 -13.46 -17.19
C GLY A 150 6.28 -14.78 -16.97
N ARG A 151 5.63 -15.26 -18.04
CA ARG A 151 5.44 -16.69 -18.40
C ARG A 151 5.23 -17.67 -17.22
N MET A 152 3.97 -17.96 -16.88
CA MET A 152 3.59 -19.28 -16.33
C MET A 152 2.26 -19.75 -16.91
N ARG A 153 2.20 -21.04 -17.27
CA ARG A 153 1.03 -21.76 -17.80
C ARG A 153 0.00 -21.96 -16.69
N PHE A 154 -1.27 -21.78 -17.01
CA PHE A 154 -2.42 -22.14 -16.18
C PHE A 154 -2.66 -23.67 -16.23
N PRO A 155 -2.99 -24.33 -15.10
CA PRO A 155 -3.84 -25.51 -15.10
C PRO A 155 -5.32 -25.11 -14.99
N ASP A 156 -6.18 -25.93 -15.59
CA ASP A 156 -7.63 -25.76 -15.71
C ASP A 156 -8.36 -25.62 -14.35
N LEU A 157 -9.32 -24.70 -14.31
CA LEU A 157 -10.19 -24.38 -13.18
C LEU A 157 -11.47 -25.23 -13.20
N GLU A 158 -11.35 -26.55 -12.98
CA GLU A 158 -12.50 -27.46 -12.86
C GLU A 158 -12.96 -27.72 -11.40
N SER A 159 -12.46 -27.00 -10.39
CA SER A 159 -12.72 -27.34 -8.98
C SER A 159 -13.44 -26.28 -8.15
N LEU A 160 -14.48 -25.64 -8.69
CA LEU A 160 -15.32 -24.72 -7.89
C LEU A 160 -16.84 -24.97 -8.04
N GLU A 161 -17.24 -26.17 -8.46
CA GLU A 161 -18.64 -26.64 -8.43
C GLU A 161 -19.06 -27.35 -7.14
N HIS A 162 -18.14 -27.59 -6.20
CA HIS A 162 -18.51 -28.19 -4.92
C HIS A 162 -18.32 -27.20 -3.79
N PHE A 163 -19.35 -26.40 -3.50
CA PHE A 163 -19.82 -26.12 -2.14
C PHE A 163 -21.15 -25.36 -2.24
N GLY A 164 -22.19 -26.10 -2.62
CA GLY A 164 -23.57 -25.79 -2.23
C GLY A 164 -23.94 -26.68 -1.04
N ALA A 165 -24.43 -26.04 0.02
CA ALA A 165 -25.42 -26.57 0.96
C ALA A 165 -26.05 -25.38 1.70
#